data_AF-A0A1G1N4T2-F1
#
_entry.id   AF-A0A1G1N4T2-F1
#
_cell.length_a   1.000
_cell.length_b   1.000
_cell.length_c   1.000
_cell.angle_alpha   90.00
_cell.angle_beta   90.00
_cell.angle_gamma   90.00
#
_symmetry.space_group_name_H-M   'P 1'
#
loop_
_entity.id
_entity.type
_entity.pdbx_description
1 polymer ?
#
loop_
_entity_poly.entity_id
_entity_poly.type
_entity_poly.pdbx_seq_one_letter_code
_entity_poly.pdbx_strand_id
1 'polypeptide(L)' 'MIKIREIEKNIASLPPKKLAEFRRWYERFDAARWDKQFENDVITGKLDRVAEKAMEAYKKGKSKEL' A
#
# COMPACT_ATOMS: atom_id res chain seq x y z
N MET A 1 14.95 -1.10 -22.17
CA MET A 1 14.56 -0.64 -20.81
C MET A 1 13.71 0.61 -20.99
N ILE A 2 12.44 0.58 -20.58
CA ILE A 2 11.57 1.77 -20.66
C ILE A 2 11.94 2.69 -19.50
N LYS A 3 12.13 3.99 -19.77
CA LYS A 3 12.45 4.96 -18.72
C LYS A 3 11.17 5.39 -18.00
N ILE A 4 11.23 5.58 -16.68
CA ILE A 4 10.07 6.06 -15.88
C ILE A 4 9.47 7.33 -16.50
N ARG A 5 10.31 8.25 -16.96
CA ARG A 5 9.88 9.48 -17.65
C ARG A 5 9.04 9.25 -18.90
N GLU A 6 9.24 8.14 -19.62
CA GLU A 6 8.44 7.78 -20.80
C GLU A 6 7.06 7.28 -20.37
N ILE A 7 6.98 6.50 -19.29
CA ILE A 7 5.72 6.04 -18.70
C ILE A 7 4.91 7.23 -18.20
N GLU A 8 5.54 8.17 -17.48
CA GLU A 8 4.90 9.39 -16.99
C GLU A 8 4.31 10.23 -18.14
N LYS A 9 5.09 10.44 -19.21
CA LYS A 9 4.61 11.16 -20.40
C LYS A 9 3.42 10.46 -21.04
N ASN A 10 3.48 9.13 -21.19
CA ASN A 10 2.38 8.37 -21.78
C ASN A 10 1.11 8.47 -20.92
N ILE A 11 1.22 8.35 -19.60
CA ILE A 11 0.09 8.50 -18.68
C ILE A 11 -0.48 9.92 -18.76
N ALA A 12 0.38 10.94 -18.77
CA ALA A 12 -0.05 12.34 -18.88
C ALA A 12 -0.76 12.65 -20.21
N SER A 13 -0.43 11.92 -21.28
CA SER A 13 -1.08 12.07 -22.59
C SER A 13 -2.42 11.34 -22.74
N LEU A 14 -2.84 10.55 -21.74
CA LEU A 14 -4.08 9.77 -21.82
C LEU A 14 -5.32 10.69 -21.82
N PRO A 15 -6.31 10.43 -22.69
CA PRO A 15 -7.61 11.08 -22.59
C PRO A 15 -8.27 10.79 -21.22
N PRO A 16 -9.12 11.70 -20.69
CA PRO A 16 -9.69 11.58 -19.34
C PRO A 16 -10.32 10.22 -19.03
N LYS A 17 -11.04 9.62 -19.99
CA LYS A 17 -11.66 8.29 -19.84
C LYS A 17 -10.61 7.19 -19.64
N LYS A 18 -9.53 7.21 -20.42
CA LYS A 18 -8.43 6.23 -20.32
C LYS A 18 -7.60 6.45 -19.07
N LEU A 19 -7.40 7.70 -18.65
CA LEU A 19 -6.76 8.00 -17.38
C LEU A 19 -7.58 7.48 -16.20
N ALA A 20 -8.91 7.58 -16.24
CA ALA A 20 -9.78 7.02 -15.20
C ALA A 20 -9.76 5.48 -15.17
N GLU A 21 -9.73 4.83 -16.34
CA GLU A 21 -9.52 3.37 -16.45
C GLU A 21 -8.17 2.95 -15.84
N PHE A 22 -7.10 3.68 -16.17
CA PHE A 22 -5.75 3.45 -15.61
C PHE A 22 -5.74 3.57 -14.09
N ARG A 23 -6.30 4.65 -13.52
CA ARG A 23 -6.34 4.86 -12.06
C ARG A 23 -7.04 3.71 -11.34
N ARG A 24 -8.23 3.30 -11.80
CA ARG A 24 -8.96 2.17 -11.22
C ARG A 24 -8.17 0.87 -11.24
N TRP A 25 -7.43 0.62 -12.31
CA TRP A 25 -6.58 -0.56 -12.40
C TRP A 25 -5.36 -0.45 -11.47
N TYR A 26 -4.70 0.71 -11.45
CA TYR A 26 -3.50 0.95 -10.67
C TYR A 26 -3.76 0.82 -9.17
N GLU A 27 -4.90 1.33 -8.68
CA GLU A 27 -5.33 1.18 -7.28
C GLU A 27 -5.37 -0.30 -6.86
N ARG A 28 -5.97 -1.18 -7.68
CA ARG A 28 -6.02 -2.62 -7.39
C ARG A 28 -4.66 -3.28 -7.48
N PHE A 29 -3.85 -2.87 -8.46
CA PHE A 29 -2.50 -3.39 -8.64
C PHE A 29 -1.60 -3.04 -7.44
N ASP A 30 -1.66 -1.80 -6.98
CA ASP A 30 -0.87 -1.31 -5.85
C ASP A 30 -1.34 -1.94 -4.54
N ALA A 31 -2.66 -2.03 -4.33
CA ALA A 31 -3.25 -2.73 -3.19
C ALA A 31 -2.79 -4.20 -3.12
N ALA A 32 -2.86 -4.95 -4.24
CA ALA A 32 -2.41 -6.34 -4.26
C ALA A 32 -0.91 -6.50 -3.97
N ARG A 33 -0.08 -5.52 -4.36
CA ARG A 33 1.35 -5.50 -4.01
C ARG A 33 1.56 -5.20 -2.53
N TRP A 34 0.80 -4.25 -2.00
CA TRP A 34 0.82 -3.92 -0.59
C TRP A 34 0.41 -5.14 0.27
N ASP A 35 -0.68 -5.82 -0.08
CA ASP A 35 -1.15 -7.01 0.62
C ASP A 35 -0.07 -8.09 0.66
N LYS A 36 0.54 -8.38 -0.49
CA LYS A 36 1.65 -9.35 -0.57
C LYS A 36 2.86 -8.96 0.28
N GLN A 37 3.22 -7.67 0.27
CA GLN A 37 4.33 -7.19 1.09
C GLN A 37 3.98 -7.31 2.58
N PHE A 38 2.77 -6.94 2.96
CA PHE A 38 2.28 -7.02 4.32
C PHE A 38 2.29 -8.45 4.82
N GLU A 39 1.74 -9.41 4.06
CA GLU A 39 1.77 -10.83 4.39
C GLU A 39 3.20 -11.34 4.62
N ASN A 40 4.14 -10.96 3.75
CA ASN A 40 5.54 -11.32 3.92
C ASN A 40 6.16 -10.67 5.16
N ASP A 41 5.86 -9.40 5.43
CA ASP A 41 6.34 -8.68 6.60
C ASP A 41 5.77 -9.29 7.91
N VAL A 42 4.55 -9.84 7.89
CA VAL A 42 3.97 -10.63 8.98
C VAL A 42 4.74 -11.95 9.15
N ILE A 43 4.93 -12.73 8.07
CA ILE A 43 5.61 -14.04 8.14
C ILE A 43 7.06 -13.92 8.62
N THR A 44 7.73 -12.83 8.25
CA THR A 44 9.13 -12.58 8.62
C THR A 44 9.30 -11.97 10.02
N GLY A 45 8.20 -11.74 10.76
CA GLY A 45 8.23 -11.15 12.11
C GLY A 45 8.60 -9.66 12.13
N LYS A 46 8.64 -9.00 10.97
CA LYS A 46 9.05 -7.59 10.85
C LYS A 46 8.07 -6.65 11.56
N LEU A 47 6.81 -7.06 11.70
CA LEU A 47 5.75 -6.31 12.36
C LEU A 47 5.64 -6.60 13.86
N ASP A 48 6.37 -7.58 14.40
CA ASP A 48 6.22 -8.05 15.79
C ASP A 48 6.43 -6.92 16.80
N ARG A 49 7.49 -6.13 16.62
CA ARG A 49 7.79 -4.99 17.49
C ARG A 49 6.67 -3.93 17.48
N VAL A 50 5.96 -3.78 16.36
CA VAL A 50 4.83 -2.85 16.26
C VAL A 50 3.63 -3.42 17.00
N ALA A 51 3.37 -4.72 16.85
CA ALA A 51 2.31 -5.43 17.58
C ALA A 51 2.54 -5.37 19.11
N GLU A 52 3.76 -5.65 19.58
CA GLU A 52 4.12 -5.56 21.00
C GLU A 52 3.84 -4.17 21.59
N LYS A 53 4.25 -3.12 20.89
CA LYS A 53 3.99 -1.74 21.31
C LYS A 53 2.50 -1.42 21.36
N ALA A 54 1.72 -1.89 20.39
CA ALA A 54 0.28 -1.70 20.38
C ALA A 54 -0.37 -2.40 21.58
N MET A 55 0.05 -3.63 21.89
CA MET A 55 -0.43 -4.39 23.05
C MET A 55 -0.05 -3.71 24.38
N GLU A 56 1.16 -3.17 24.50
CA GLU A 56 1.54 -2.39 25.68
C GLU A 56 0.70 -1.13 25.85
N ALA A 57 0.46 -0.39 24.77
CA ALA A 57 -0.35 0.81 24.80
C ALA A 57 -1.79 0.49 25.24
N TYR A 58 -2.36 -0.61 24.73
CA TYR A 58 -3.67 -1.11 25.14
C TYR A 58 -3.71 -1.45 26.63
N LYS A 59 -2.75 -2.23 27.12
CA LYS A 59 -2.63 -2.56 28.56
C LYS A 59 -2.49 -1.33 29.45
N LYS A 60 -1.88 -0.26 28.94
CA LYS A 60 -1.70 1.02 29.64
C LYS A 60 -2.94 1.95 29.52
N GLY A 61 -4.05 1.49 28.95
CA GLY A 61 -5.27 2.28 28.77
C GLY A 61 -5.12 3.42 27.76
N LYS A 62 -4.11 3.37 26.89
CA LYS A 62 -3.82 4.41 25.89
C LYS A 62 -4.51 4.17 24.54
N SER A 63 -5.38 3.17 24.48
CA SER A 63 -6.25 2.90 23.33
C SER A 63 -7.66 2.60 23.82
N LYS A 64 -8.64 2.82 22.94
CA LYS A 64 -10.05 2.51 23.17
C LYS A 64 -10.55 1.58 22.06
N GLU A 65 -11.58 0.82 22.38
CA GLU A 65 -12.36 0.13 21.35
C GLU A 65 -12.98 1.16 20.39
N LEU A 66 -13.18 0.72 19.14
CA LEU A 66 -13.72 1.55 18.07
C LEU A 66 -15.20 1.86 18.31
#